data_AF-A0A2S1WJY0-F1
#
_entry.id   AF-A0A2S1WJY0-F1
#
_cell.length_a   1.000
_cell.length_b   1.000
_cell.length_c   1.000
_cell.angle_alpha   90.00
_cell.angle_beta   90.00
_cell.angle_gamma   90.00
#
_symmetry.space_group_name_H-M   'P 1'
#
loop_
_entity.id
_entity.type
_entity.pdbx_description
1 polymer ?
#
loop_
_entity_poly.entity_id
_entity_poly.type
_entity_poly.pdbx_seq_one_letter_code
_entity_poly.pdbx_strand_id
1 'polypeptide(L)'
;IHCHTPATDASGTVKCTMDVLFDQWKILKLPAKLRSMACCLNMCGAVHCSDIAILGYHRKPPMIDTEYIDKMCEIPLAIAACPTAAIKPSKVEIEGKINSVSVNEARC
;
A
#
# COMPACT_ATOMS: atom_id res chain seq x y z
N ILE A 1 10.82 9.95 5.04
CA ILE A 1 9.96 9.06 4.22
C ILE A 1 10.69 8.79 2.91
N HIS A 2 11.07 7.54 2.64
CA HIS A 2 11.81 7.16 1.43
C HIS A 2 10.92 6.47 0.38
N CYS A 3 9.92 5.72 0.83
CA CYS A 3 8.89 5.13 -0.01
C CYS A 3 7.73 6.13 -0.22
N HIS A 4 7.13 6.16 -1.40
CA HIS A 4 5.99 7.04 -1.73
C HIS A 4 4.63 6.33 -1.67
N THR A 5 4.60 5.01 -1.50
CA THR A 5 3.36 4.21 -1.28
C THR A 5 3.16 3.65 0.14
N PRO A 6 3.77 4.19 1.23
CA PRO A 6 3.58 3.61 2.55
C PRO A 6 2.19 3.95 3.11
N ALA A 7 1.56 2.97 3.76
CA ALA A 7 0.37 3.17 4.59
C ALA A 7 0.74 3.41 6.07
N THR A 8 1.96 3.09 6.48
CA THR A 8 2.49 3.30 7.84
C THR A 8 4.02 3.44 7.82
N ASP A 9 4.60 3.94 8.91
CA ASP A 9 6.06 3.97 9.11
C ASP A 9 6.61 2.59 9.52
N ALA A 10 7.79 2.25 8.99
CA ALA A 10 8.47 1.00 9.26
C ALA A 10 9.37 1.06 10.50
N SER A 11 10.25 2.06 10.57
CA SER A 11 11.24 2.15 11.64
C SER A 11 10.58 2.34 13.01
N GLY A 12 9.58 3.22 13.10
CA GLY A 12 8.85 3.49 14.33
C GLY A 12 8.04 2.29 14.82
N THR A 13 7.30 1.61 13.93
CA THR A 13 6.52 0.42 14.33
C THR A 13 7.42 -0.72 14.78
N VAL A 14 8.53 -0.97 14.09
CA VAL A 14 9.54 -1.96 14.51
C VAL A 14 10.16 -1.56 15.85
N LYS A 15 10.52 -0.29 16.05
CA LYS A 15 11.07 0.20 17.32
C LYS A 15 10.10 -0.03 18.48
N CYS A 16 8.85 0.42 18.35
CA CYS A 16 7.84 0.24 19.39
C CYS A 16 7.59 -1.24 19.72
N THR A 17 7.53 -2.09 18.69
CA THR A 17 7.33 -3.54 18.87
C THR A 17 8.53 -4.19 19.57
N MET A 18 9.75 -3.84 19.14
CA MET A 18 10.98 -4.39 19.68
C MET A 18 11.25 -3.94 21.11
N ASP A 19 10.82 -2.74 21.51
CA ASP A 19 10.95 -2.27 22.89
C ASP A 19 10.09 -3.08 23.86
N VAL A 20 8.86 -3.43 23.46
CA VAL A 20 7.96 -4.26 24.28
C VAL A 20 8.45 -5.72 24.33
N LEU A 21 8.95 -6.24 23.21
CA LEU A 21 9.42 -7.63 23.12
C LEU A 21 10.89 -7.81 23.52
N PHE A 22 11.59 -6.75 23.93
CA PHE A 22 13.04 -6.77 24.13
C PHE A 22 13.48 -7.82 25.15
N ASP A 23 12.73 -7.97 26.24
CA ASP A 23 13.06 -8.93 27.30
C ASP A 23 12.85 -10.39 26.87
N GLN A 24 11.95 -10.67 25.91
CA GLN A 24 11.83 -12.00 25.32
C GLN A 24 13.05 -12.34 24.47
N TRP A 25 13.68 -11.32 23.88
CA TRP A 25 14.79 -11.51 22.97
C TRP A 25 16.12 -11.78 23.68
N LYS A 26 16.37 -11.13 24.82
CA LYS A 26 17.63 -11.30 25.60
C LYS A 26 17.89 -12.75 26.04
N ILE A 27 16.83 -13.48 26.34
CA ILE A 27 16.89 -14.81 26.97
C ILE A 27 16.35 -15.93 26.08
N LEU A 28 16.13 -15.65 24.79
CA LEU A 28 15.66 -16.63 23.80
C LEU A 28 14.47 -17.46 24.29
N LYS A 29 13.50 -16.81 24.95
CA LYS A 29 12.35 -17.50 25.57
C LYS A 29 11.35 -18.08 24.57
N LEU A 30 11.44 -17.66 23.31
CA LEU A 30 10.53 -18.07 22.25
C LEU A 30 11.01 -19.36 21.58
N PRO A 31 10.08 -20.26 21.20
CA PRO A 31 10.42 -21.56 20.61
C PRO A 31 11.04 -21.46 19.21
N ALA A 32 10.84 -20.33 18.51
CA ALA A 32 11.37 -20.09 17.17
C ALA A 32 11.60 -18.59 16.91
N LYS A 33 12.26 -18.27 15.78
CA LYS A 33 12.58 -16.89 15.36
C LYS A 33 11.35 -16.23 14.74
N LEU A 34 10.90 -15.11 15.29
CA LEU A 34 9.83 -14.27 14.72
C LEU A 34 10.41 -13.07 13.98
N ARG A 35 9.87 -12.74 12.79
CA ARG A 35 10.26 -11.55 12.00
C ARG A 35 9.07 -11.07 11.18
N SER A 36 8.88 -9.77 11.01
CA SER A 36 8.46 -9.09 9.76
C SER A 36 7.61 -7.84 9.98
N MET A 37 7.80 -6.88 9.09
CA MET A 37 6.98 -5.68 8.98
C MET A 37 7.03 -5.21 7.51
N ALA A 38 5.89 -4.78 6.96
CA ALA A 38 5.83 -4.11 5.66
C ALA A 38 4.92 -2.87 5.76
N CYS A 39 5.35 -1.79 5.13
CA CYS A 39 4.65 -0.51 5.17
C CYS A 39 3.41 -0.45 4.25
N CYS A 40 3.29 -1.35 3.27
CA CYS A 40 2.13 -1.48 2.39
C CYS A 40 1.99 -2.91 1.84
N LEU A 41 0.91 -3.14 1.09
CA LEU A 41 0.55 -4.44 0.51
C LEU A 41 1.50 -4.97 -0.57
N ASN A 42 2.49 -4.19 -1.00
CA ASN A 42 3.58 -4.72 -1.82
C ASN A 42 4.46 -5.70 -1.03
N MET A 43 4.31 -5.76 0.30
CA MET A 43 4.90 -6.75 1.19
C MET A 43 6.42 -6.94 0.97
N CYS A 44 7.16 -5.84 0.76
CA CYS A 44 8.61 -5.89 0.58
C CYS A 44 9.28 -6.52 1.81
N GLY A 45 9.80 -7.74 1.66
CA GLY A 45 10.37 -8.52 2.76
C GLY A 45 9.61 -9.83 2.97
N ALA A 46 9.26 -10.13 4.21
CA ALA A 46 8.81 -11.47 4.62
C ALA A 46 7.38 -11.52 5.19
N VAL A 47 6.60 -10.43 5.10
CA VAL A 47 5.25 -10.36 5.72
C VAL A 47 4.32 -11.50 5.29
N HIS A 48 4.44 -11.96 4.04
CA HIS A 48 3.61 -13.06 3.50
C HIS A 48 4.02 -14.46 3.99
N CYS A 49 5.18 -14.62 4.63
CA CYS A 49 5.73 -15.92 5.04
C CYS A 49 6.24 -15.92 6.50
N SER A 50 5.69 -15.02 7.32
CA SER A 50 6.09 -14.84 8.71
C SER A 50 5.00 -15.29 9.67
N ASP A 51 5.41 -15.78 10.85
CA ASP A 51 4.46 -16.26 11.86
C ASP A 51 3.53 -15.15 12.36
N ILE A 52 4.07 -13.94 12.51
CA ILE A 52 3.33 -12.72 12.87
C ILE A 52 3.80 -11.61 11.94
N ALA A 53 2.86 -10.89 11.35
CA ALA A 53 3.15 -9.87 10.37
C ALA A 53 2.41 -8.56 10.68
N ILE A 54 3.16 -7.45 10.66
CA ILE A 54 2.60 -6.10 10.73
C ILE A 54 2.55 -5.54 9.33
N LEU A 55 1.33 -5.24 8.85
CA LEU A 55 1.08 -4.75 7.50
C LEU A 55 0.36 -3.41 7.54
N GLY A 56 0.94 -2.41 6.87
CA GLY A 56 0.24 -1.16 6.58
C GLY A 56 -0.88 -1.38 5.56
N TYR A 57 -2.07 -0.86 5.85
CA TYR A 57 -3.27 -1.09 5.03
C TYR A 57 -4.05 0.20 4.79
N HIS A 58 -4.42 0.45 3.53
CA HIS A 58 -5.30 1.56 3.15
C HIS A 58 -6.76 1.16 3.27
N ARG A 59 -7.64 2.09 3.66
CA ARG A 59 -9.09 1.86 3.83
C ARG A 59 -9.96 2.81 3.00
N LYS A 60 -9.35 3.53 2.06
CA LYS A 60 -10.03 4.51 1.21
C LYS A 60 -9.55 4.32 -0.23
N PRO A 61 -10.44 4.43 -1.23
CA PRO A 61 -10.07 4.47 -2.64
C PRO A 61 -9.13 5.65 -2.95
N PRO A 62 -8.33 5.58 -4.03
CA PRO A 62 -7.46 6.67 -4.45
C PRO A 62 -8.25 7.89 -4.91
N MET A 63 -7.74 9.08 -4.61
CA MET A 63 -8.23 10.33 -5.17
C MET A 63 -7.66 10.48 -6.59
N ILE A 64 -8.51 10.86 -7.55
CA ILE A 64 -8.14 10.98 -8.96
C ILE A 64 -7.85 12.45 -9.25
N ASP A 65 -6.63 12.74 -9.67
CA ASP A 65 -6.26 14.06 -10.18
C ASP A 65 -6.51 14.11 -11.69
N THR A 66 -7.67 14.64 -12.05
CA THR A 66 -8.15 14.69 -13.45
C THR A 66 -7.33 15.62 -14.35
N GLU A 67 -6.57 16.58 -13.79
CA GLU A 67 -5.82 17.58 -14.57
C GLU A 67 -4.46 17.04 -15.08
N TYR A 68 -3.90 16.08 -14.33
CA TYR A 68 -2.54 15.56 -14.58
C TYR A 68 -2.51 14.08 -15.00
N ILE A 69 -3.59 13.31 -14.82
CA ILE A 69 -3.59 11.87 -15.08
C ILE A 69 -3.21 11.52 -16.54
N ASP A 70 -3.71 12.26 -17.52
CA ASP A 70 -3.41 12.03 -18.95
C ASP A 70 -1.97 12.43 -19.31
N LYS A 71 -1.36 13.32 -18.52
CA LYS A 71 0.01 13.83 -18.74
C LYS A 71 1.07 12.95 -18.08
N MET A 72 0.73 12.26 -16.99
CA MET A 72 1.69 11.49 -16.18
C MET A 72 1.47 9.97 -16.24
N CYS A 73 0.31 9.49 -16.66
CA CYS A 73 -0.02 8.07 -16.61
C CYS A 73 -0.45 7.54 -17.98
N GLU A 74 0.03 6.36 -18.33
CA GLU A 74 -0.54 5.57 -19.41
C GLU A 74 -1.84 4.91 -18.90
N ILE A 75 -3.00 5.44 -19.29
CA ILE A 75 -4.32 4.98 -18.82
C ILE A 75 -4.51 3.46 -18.92
N PRO A 76 -4.10 2.76 -20.00
CA PRO A 76 -4.21 1.30 -20.07
C PRO A 76 -3.43 0.57 -18.96
N LEU A 77 -2.26 1.07 -18.58
CA LEU A 77 -1.47 0.48 -17.49
C LEU A 77 -2.16 0.68 -16.14
N ALA A 78 -2.73 1.86 -15.89
CA ALA A 78 -3.47 2.13 -14.67
C ALA A 78 -4.70 1.22 -14.53
N ILE A 79 -5.43 0.96 -15.62
CA ILE A 79 -6.57 0.03 -15.63
C ILE A 79 -6.11 -1.41 -15.37
N ALA A 80 -5.05 -1.86 -16.05
CA ALA A 80 -4.52 -3.21 -15.93
C ALA A 80 -3.89 -3.50 -14.55
N ALA A 81 -3.45 -2.47 -13.83
CA ALA A 81 -2.89 -2.61 -12.48
C ALA A 81 -3.93 -3.02 -11.42
N CYS A 82 -5.24 -2.85 -11.69
CA CYS A 82 -6.28 -3.12 -10.72
C CYS A 82 -6.67 -4.62 -10.67
N PRO A 83 -6.40 -5.34 -9.56
CA PRO A 83 -6.71 -6.78 -9.48
C PRO A 83 -8.21 -7.08 -9.45
N THR A 84 -9.04 -6.14 -9.00
CA THR A 84 -10.50 -6.30 -8.92
C THR A 84 -11.25 -5.67 -10.09
N ALA A 85 -10.54 -5.09 -11.07
CA ALA A 85 -11.12 -4.35 -12.19
C ALA A 85 -12.10 -3.24 -11.75
N ALA A 86 -11.73 -2.50 -10.69
CA ALA A 86 -12.48 -1.35 -10.19
C ALA A 86 -12.26 -0.07 -11.01
N ILE A 87 -11.15 0.03 -11.75
CA ILE A 87 -10.77 1.20 -12.55
C ILE A 87 -11.33 1.08 -13.96
N LYS A 88 -12.02 2.13 -14.44
CA LYS A 88 -12.59 2.20 -15.79
C LYS A 88 -12.16 3.48 -16.49
N PRO A 89 -11.99 3.47 -17.83
CA PRO A 89 -11.74 4.70 -18.58
C PRO A 89 -12.94 5.64 -18.48
N SER A 90 -12.68 6.93 -18.34
CA SER A 90 -13.67 8.00 -18.28
C SER A 90 -13.20 9.20 -19.11
N LYS A 91 -14.11 10.10 -19.46
CA LYS A 91 -13.78 11.39 -20.07
C LYS A 91 -14.40 12.49 -19.22
N VAL A 92 -13.60 13.47 -18.85
CA VAL A 92 -14.04 14.59 -18.01
C VAL A 92 -13.83 15.88 -18.80
N GLU A 93 -14.80 16.80 -18.73
CA GLU A 93 -14.76 18.10 -19.40
C GLU A 93 -14.29 19.17 -18.41
N ILE A 94 -12.97 19.36 -18.32
CA ILE A 94 -12.34 20.48 -17.62
C ILE A 94 -11.43 21.14 -18.66
N GLU A 95 -11.79 22.35 -19.11
CA GLU A 95 -11.07 23.13 -20.15
C GLU A 95 -10.84 22.38 -21.48
N GLY A 96 -11.60 21.32 -21.75
CA GLY A 96 -11.47 20.43 -22.91
C GLY A 96 -11.86 18.98 -22.54
N LYS A 97 -11.91 18.07 -23.51
CA LYS A 97 -12.13 16.64 -23.26
C LYS A 97 -10.81 15.98 -22.88
N ILE A 98 -10.59 15.75 -21.59
CA ILE A 98 -9.40 15.06 -21.06
C ILE A 98 -9.75 13.60 -20.80
N ASN A 99 -8.85 12.68 -21.19
CA ASN A 99 -9.01 11.28 -20.83
C ASN A 99 -8.67 11.09 -19.35
N SER A 100 -9.54 10.39 -18.63
CA SER A 100 -9.36 10.15 -17.19
C SER A 100 -9.80 8.73 -16.85
N VAL A 101 -9.83 8.42 -15.55
CA VAL A 101 -10.34 7.16 -15.02
C VAL A 101 -11.46 7.44 -14.02
N SER A 102 -12.30 6.44 -13.82
CA SER A 102 -13.28 6.40 -12.73
C SER A 102 -13.03 5.14 -11.90
N VAL A 103 -13.19 5.25 -10.58
CA VAL A 103 -12.98 4.15 -9.63
C VAL A 103 -14.32 3.75 -9.05
N ASN A 104 -14.67 2.47 -9.14
CA ASN A 104 -15.82 1.91 -8.44
C ASN A 104 -15.45 1.58 -6.99
N GLU A 105 -15.92 2.42 -6.05
CA GLU A 105 -15.59 2.28 -4.63
C GLU A 105 -15.99 0.93 -4.02
N ALA A 106 -17.12 0.35 -4.44
CA ALA A 106 -17.59 -0.94 -3.90
C ALA A 106 -16.72 -2.13 -4.34
N ARG A 107 -15.90 -1.96 -5.39
CA ARG A 107 -14.96 -2.99 -5.87
C ARG A 107 -13.52 -2.69 -5.50
N CYS A 108 -13.24 -1.55 -4.88
CA CYS A 108 -11.91 -1.07 -4.51
C CYS A 108 -11.55 -1.44 -3.08
#